data_AF-A0ABD4TIJ2-F1
#
_entry.id   AF-A0ABD4TIJ2-F1
#
_cell.length_a   1.000
_cell.length_b   1.000
_cell.length_c   1.000
_cell.angle_alpha   90.00
_cell.angle_beta   90.00
_cell.angle_gamma   90.00
#
_symmetry.space_group_name_H-M   'P 1'
#
loop_
_entity.id
_entity.type
_entity.pdbx_description
1 polymer ?
#
loop_
_entity_poly.entity_id
_entity_poly.type
_entity_poly.pdbx_seq_one_letter_code
_entity_poly.pdbx_strand_id
1 'polypeptide(L)'
;MRIWIEVASGNWAWENKLKDAQTGEKIGLKAPATTRYFNLLKDVRDGDILFTHLTHSLTSKKEWRGAIVGISSIASSVYNDNKMIRVDTNKNITLPIPIRFAEYKDIETISENFLKIIKRSMQKYLFEITGDDFQTLIHLHEENANFLKKTEYSMMIEAFD
;
A
#
# COMPACT_ATOMS: atom_id res chain seq x y z
N MET A 1 3.16 -14.96 -0.70
CA MET A 1 2.62 -13.65 -0.35
C MET A 1 3.72 -12.63 -0.50
N ARG A 2 3.46 -11.55 -1.24
CA ARG A 2 4.36 -10.41 -1.40
C ARG A 2 3.75 -9.18 -0.76
N ILE A 3 4.58 -8.19 -0.47
CA ILE A 3 4.15 -6.94 0.16
C ILE A 3 4.50 -5.80 -0.78
N TRP A 4 3.51 -4.97 -1.06
CA TRP A 4 3.59 -3.90 -2.04
C TRP A 4 3.31 -2.55 -1.39
N ILE A 5 3.90 -1.50 -1.93
CA ILE A 5 3.48 -0.12 -1.67
C ILE A 5 2.98 0.48 -2.98
N GLU A 6 1.72 0.90 -3.04
CA GLU A 6 1.25 1.80 -4.08
C GLU A 6 1.53 3.26 -3.70
N VAL A 7 1.85 4.06 -4.70
CA VAL A 7 1.96 5.51 -4.56
C VAL A 7 0.80 6.14 -5.33
N ALA A 8 -0.15 6.65 -4.58
CA ALA A 8 -1.35 7.30 -5.08
C ALA A 8 -1.36 8.79 -4.71
N SER A 9 -2.20 9.56 -5.38
CA SER A 9 -2.30 11.00 -5.16
C SER A 9 -3.74 11.38 -4.87
N GLY A 10 -3.96 12.10 -3.76
CA GLY A 10 -5.28 12.57 -3.34
C GLY A 10 -6.01 11.65 -2.38
N ASN A 11 -6.78 12.24 -1.45
CA ASN A 11 -7.52 11.50 -0.43
C ASN A 11 -8.48 10.48 -1.05
N TRP A 12 -9.08 10.85 -2.19
CA TRP A 12 -10.06 10.04 -2.91
C TRP A 12 -9.49 8.67 -3.32
N ALA A 13 -8.17 8.55 -3.53
CA ALA A 13 -7.56 7.28 -3.88
C ALA A 13 -7.71 6.24 -2.75
N TRP A 14 -7.59 6.69 -1.50
CA TRP A 14 -7.82 5.84 -0.33
C TRP A 14 -9.30 5.77 0.07
N GLU A 15 -10.00 6.90 0.06
CA GLU A 15 -11.41 6.96 0.46
C GLU A 15 -12.33 6.12 -0.43
N ASN A 16 -12.03 6.01 -1.74
CA ASN A 16 -12.80 5.15 -2.63
C ASN A 16 -12.64 3.68 -2.23
N LYS A 17 -11.41 3.21 -1.96
CA LYS A 17 -11.18 1.83 -1.48
C LYS A 17 -11.98 1.51 -0.21
N LEU A 18 -12.17 2.48 0.68
CA LEU A 18 -12.97 2.31 1.89
C LEU A 18 -14.48 2.24 1.60
N LYS A 19 -14.98 3.07 0.68
CA LYS A 19 -16.40 3.06 0.28
C LYS A 19 -16.77 1.76 -0.43
N ASP A 20 -15.87 1.26 -1.26
CA ASP A 20 -16.11 0.08 -2.09
C ASP A 20 -16.24 -1.19 -1.22
N ALA A 21 -15.53 -1.24 -0.09
CA ALA A 21 -15.73 -2.27 0.93
C ALA A 21 -17.17 -2.29 1.51
N GLN A 22 -17.88 -1.16 1.49
CA GLN A 22 -19.26 -1.04 1.98
C GLN A 22 -20.30 -1.34 0.90
N THR A 23 -20.00 -1.07 -0.37
CA THR A 23 -20.91 -1.31 -1.50
C THR A 23 -20.78 -2.72 -2.08
N GLY A 24 -19.70 -3.44 -1.76
CA GLY A 24 -19.40 -4.77 -2.29
C GLY A 24 -18.74 -4.74 -3.67
N GLU A 25 -18.53 -3.56 -4.25
CA GLU A 25 -17.70 -3.41 -5.45
C GLU A 25 -16.22 -3.58 -5.03
N LYS A 26 -15.46 -4.34 -5.81
CA LYS A 26 -14.03 -4.52 -5.56
C LYS A 26 -13.24 -3.57 -6.47
N ILE A 27 -12.58 -2.58 -5.88
CA ILE A 27 -11.69 -1.67 -6.61
C ILE A 27 -10.41 -1.52 -5.80
N GLY A 28 -9.29 -1.90 -6.43
CA GLY A 28 -7.96 -1.76 -5.84
C GLY A 28 -7.06 -0.89 -6.70
N LEU A 29 -5.98 -1.48 -7.24
CA LEU A 29 -5.06 -0.80 -8.14
C LEU A 29 -5.75 -0.55 -9.48
N LYS A 30 -5.54 0.64 -10.05
CA LYS A 30 -6.05 1.01 -11.37
C LYS A 30 -4.99 1.82 -12.12
N ALA A 31 -4.63 1.36 -13.30
CA ALA A 31 -3.68 2.05 -14.16
C ALA A 31 -4.07 1.94 -15.65
N PRO A 32 -3.67 2.89 -16.50
CA PRO A 32 -3.88 2.78 -17.94
C PRO A 32 -3.30 1.48 -18.50
N ALA A 33 -4.01 0.84 -19.42
CA ALA A 33 -3.60 -0.41 -20.07
C ALA A 33 -2.42 -0.20 -21.03
N THR A 34 -1.26 0.06 -20.46
CA THR A 34 0.02 0.22 -21.15
C THR A 34 1.00 -0.84 -20.67
N THR A 35 1.96 -1.20 -21.52
CA THR A 35 3.01 -2.18 -21.21
C THR A 35 3.76 -1.86 -19.91
N ARG A 36 3.97 -0.57 -19.62
CA ARG A 36 4.64 -0.13 -18.39
C ARG A 36 3.89 -0.58 -17.14
N TYR A 37 2.59 -0.30 -17.06
CA TYR A 37 1.79 -0.65 -15.88
C TYR A 37 1.49 -2.14 -15.81
N PHE A 38 1.31 -2.80 -16.96
CA PHE A 38 1.22 -4.25 -17.00
C PHE A 38 2.45 -4.91 -16.38
N ASN A 39 3.65 -4.47 -16.77
CA ASN A 39 4.89 -5.01 -16.21
C ASN A 39 5.09 -4.72 -14.71
N LEU A 40 4.49 -3.66 -14.17
CA LEU A 40 4.53 -3.37 -12.74
C LEU A 40 3.55 -4.24 -11.95
N LEU A 41 2.39 -4.56 -12.53
CA LEU A 41 1.29 -5.24 -11.86
C LEU A 41 1.26 -6.75 -12.10
N LYS A 42 1.98 -7.26 -13.12
CA LYS A 42 1.94 -8.68 -13.53
C LYS A 42 2.31 -9.68 -12.42
N ASP A 43 3.07 -9.23 -11.44
CA ASP A 43 3.56 -10.08 -10.35
C ASP A 43 2.66 -10.01 -9.10
N VAL A 44 1.66 -9.12 -9.10
CA VAL A 44 0.67 -8.97 -8.04
C VAL A 44 -0.33 -10.11 -8.09
N ARG A 45 -0.57 -10.75 -6.95
CA ARG A 45 -1.41 -11.96 -6.85
C ARG A 45 -2.40 -11.85 -5.71
N ASP A 46 -3.47 -12.64 -5.81
CA ASP A 46 -4.42 -12.83 -4.72
C ASP A 46 -3.71 -13.26 -3.42
N GLY A 47 -4.09 -12.63 -2.31
CA GLY A 47 -3.45 -12.82 -1.01
C GLY A 47 -2.18 -12.01 -0.76
N ASP A 48 -1.68 -11.23 -1.73
CA ASP A 48 -0.63 -10.24 -1.48
C ASP A 48 -1.14 -9.07 -0.62
N ILE A 49 -0.21 -8.29 -0.06
CA ILE A 49 -0.50 -7.15 0.81
C ILE A 49 -0.11 -5.85 0.15
N LEU A 50 -0.90 -4.81 0.38
CA LEU A 50 -0.71 -3.51 -0.21
C LEU A 50 -0.82 -2.40 0.83
N PHE A 51 0.28 -1.66 1.03
CA PHE A 51 0.23 -0.35 1.66
C PHE A 51 -0.13 0.73 0.64
N THR A 52 -0.92 1.70 1.09
CA THR A 52 -1.26 2.88 0.29
C THR A 52 -0.51 4.11 0.78
N HIS A 53 0.44 4.60 -0.02
CA HIS A 53 1.13 5.87 0.21
C HIS A 53 0.45 7.00 -0.56
N LEU A 54 0.07 8.08 0.12
CA LEU A 54 -0.50 9.27 -0.51
C LEU A 54 0.54 10.39 -0.67
N THR A 55 0.73 10.88 -1.89
CA THR A 55 1.68 11.97 -2.17
C THR A 55 1.21 13.31 -1.62
N HIS A 56 2.11 14.31 -1.55
CA HIS A 56 1.78 15.65 -1.08
C HIS A 56 0.87 16.45 -2.02
N SER A 57 0.98 16.26 -3.34
CA SER A 57 0.50 17.22 -4.34
C SER A 57 -1.03 17.35 -4.39
N LEU A 58 -1.76 16.24 -4.27
CA LEU A 58 -3.22 16.21 -4.42
C LEU A 58 -3.96 15.82 -3.13
N THR A 59 -3.23 15.51 -2.05
CA THR A 59 -3.80 15.05 -0.78
C THR A 59 -4.14 16.25 0.09
N SER A 60 -5.44 16.48 0.34
CA SER A 60 -5.88 17.66 1.09
C SER A 60 -5.79 17.45 2.61
N LYS A 61 -6.02 16.22 3.12
CA LYS A 61 -5.87 15.85 4.54
C LYS A 61 -4.41 15.97 4.96
N LYS A 62 -4.11 16.86 5.90
CA LYS A 62 -2.73 17.23 6.26
C LYS A 62 -1.95 16.05 6.84
N GLU A 63 -2.63 15.23 7.62
CA GLU A 63 -2.13 14.02 8.26
C GLU A 63 -1.78 12.90 7.27
N TRP A 64 -2.35 12.92 6.06
CA TRP A 64 -2.13 11.91 5.03
C TRP A 64 -1.08 12.32 3.99
N ARG A 65 -0.66 13.59 3.96
CA ARG A 65 0.29 14.08 2.96
C ARG A 65 1.66 13.45 3.12
N GLY A 66 2.10 12.73 2.09
CA GLY A 66 3.38 12.05 2.07
C GLY A 66 3.45 10.92 3.10
N ALA A 67 2.36 10.18 3.30
CA ALA A 67 2.28 9.15 4.33
C ALA A 67 1.65 7.86 3.78
N ILE A 68 2.02 6.74 4.40
CA ILE A 68 1.29 5.48 4.30
C ILE A 68 0.08 5.59 5.22
N VAL A 69 -1.13 5.48 4.65
CA VAL A 69 -2.38 5.77 5.37
C VAL A 69 -3.19 4.52 5.69
N GLY A 70 -2.90 3.40 5.02
CA GLY A 70 -3.75 2.23 5.09
C GLY A 70 -3.12 1.01 4.47
N ILE A 71 -3.73 -0.13 4.80
CA ILE A 71 -3.35 -1.46 4.37
C ILE A 71 -4.56 -2.14 3.72
N SER A 72 -4.27 -2.93 2.69
CA SER A 72 -5.25 -3.67 1.90
C SER A 72 -4.72 -5.08 1.62
N SER A 73 -5.63 -6.02 1.43
CA SER A 73 -5.32 -7.35 0.90
C SER A 73 -5.69 -7.38 -0.58
N ILE A 74 -4.81 -7.90 -1.42
CA ILE A 74 -5.10 -8.12 -2.83
C ILE A 74 -6.11 -9.27 -2.96
N ALA A 75 -7.16 -9.06 -3.75
CA ALA A 75 -8.30 -9.95 -3.88
C ALA A 75 -8.47 -10.54 -5.30
N SER A 76 -7.60 -10.15 -6.25
CA SER A 76 -7.57 -10.72 -7.59
C SER A 76 -6.18 -10.61 -8.21
N SER A 77 -5.91 -11.44 -9.22
CA SER A 77 -4.76 -11.24 -10.11
C SER A 77 -5.02 -10.07 -11.05
N VAL A 78 -3.96 -9.57 -11.70
CA VAL A 78 -4.10 -8.49 -12.67
C VAL A 78 -5.08 -8.86 -13.80
N TYR A 79 -6.02 -7.97 -14.11
CA TYR A 79 -6.97 -8.16 -15.21
C TYR A 79 -7.17 -6.87 -16.00
N ASN A 80 -7.62 -7.02 -17.25
CA ASN A 80 -7.97 -5.90 -18.10
C ASN A 80 -9.47 -5.59 -17.95
N ASP A 81 -9.78 -4.32 -17.72
CA ASP A 81 -11.12 -3.76 -17.79
C ASP A 81 -11.09 -2.58 -18.76
N ASN A 82 -11.60 -2.80 -19.97
CA ASN A 82 -11.59 -1.82 -21.07
C ASN A 82 -10.18 -1.29 -21.35
N LYS A 83 -9.94 0.01 -21.11
CA LYS A 83 -8.64 0.68 -21.31
C LYS A 83 -7.78 0.72 -20.05
N MET A 84 -8.17 -0.02 -19.01
CA MET A 84 -7.53 -0.02 -17.71
C MET A 84 -7.04 -1.42 -17.35
N ILE A 85 -5.92 -1.47 -16.66
CA ILE A 85 -5.46 -2.64 -15.92
C ILE A 85 -5.90 -2.44 -14.47
N ARG A 86 -6.48 -3.48 -13.90
CA ARG A 86 -6.99 -3.48 -12.52
C ARG A 86 -6.46 -4.64 -11.72
N VAL A 87 -6.38 -4.40 -10.42
CA VAL A 87 -6.21 -5.41 -9.38
C VAL A 87 -7.22 -5.06 -8.29
N ASP A 88 -7.99 -6.02 -7.85
CA ASP A 88 -8.96 -5.78 -6.79
C ASP A 88 -8.30 -5.86 -5.42
N THR A 89 -8.79 -5.05 -4.48
CA THR A 89 -8.42 -5.17 -3.07
C THR A 89 -9.65 -5.39 -2.21
N ASN A 90 -9.43 -5.98 -1.04
CA ASN A 90 -10.42 -6.10 0.02
C ASN A 90 -9.76 -5.85 1.39
N LYS A 91 -10.56 -5.98 2.47
CA LYS A 91 -10.11 -5.78 3.86
C LYS A 91 -9.34 -4.45 4.01
N ASN A 92 -9.83 -3.39 3.38
CA ASN A 92 -9.13 -2.10 3.36
C ASN A 92 -9.27 -1.45 4.74
N ILE A 93 -8.17 -1.26 5.45
CA ILE A 93 -8.15 -0.72 6.80
C ILE A 93 -7.24 0.49 6.88
N THR A 94 -7.76 1.59 7.46
CA THR A 94 -6.96 2.80 7.71
C THR A 94 -6.10 2.58 8.94
N LEU A 95 -4.81 2.92 8.86
CA LEU A 95 -3.92 2.85 10.00
C LEU A 95 -4.32 3.94 11.02
N PRO A 96 -4.36 3.62 12.32
CA PRO A 96 -4.62 4.62 13.36
C PRO A 96 -3.69 5.82 13.28
N ILE A 97 -2.41 5.57 12.99
CA ILE A 97 -1.38 6.59 12.84
C ILE A 97 -0.77 6.48 11.44
N PRO A 98 -0.97 7.46 10.53
CA PRO A 98 -0.31 7.46 9.24
C PRO A 98 1.21 7.51 9.37
N ILE A 99 1.91 6.65 8.63
CA ILE A 99 3.38 6.56 8.67
C ILE A 99 3.95 7.54 7.64
N ARG A 100 4.51 8.66 8.08
CA ARG A 100 5.01 9.73 7.21
C ARG A 100 6.33 9.33 6.56
N PHE A 101 6.52 9.76 5.31
CA PHE A 101 7.77 9.59 4.57
C PHE A 101 9.00 10.07 5.35
N ALA A 102 8.86 11.15 6.11
CA ALA A 102 9.93 11.69 6.94
C ALA A 102 10.41 10.71 8.02
N GLU A 103 9.58 9.75 8.44
CA GLU A 103 9.88 8.81 9.51
C GLU A 103 10.69 7.60 9.01
N TYR A 104 10.47 7.17 7.75
CA TYR A 104 11.18 6.01 7.20
C TYR A 104 12.23 6.32 6.13
N LYS A 105 12.35 7.58 5.69
CA LYS A 105 13.31 7.93 4.64
C LYS A 105 14.78 7.71 5.03
N ASP A 106 15.09 7.74 6.32
CA ASP A 106 16.45 7.68 6.85
C ASP A 106 16.70 6.44 7.72
N ILE A 107 15.80 5.45 7.71
CA ILE A 107 15.98 4.21 8.49
C ILE A 107 17.13 3.40 7.87
N GLU A 108 18.10 2.98 8.69
CA GLU A 108 19.28 2.23 8.22
C GLU A 108 18.97 0.75 7.93
N THR A 109 17.97 0.17 8.59
CA THR A 109 17.63 -1.26 8.52
C THR A 109 16.73 -1.66 7.36
N ILE A 110 16.34 -0.73 6.48
CA ILE A 110 15.49 -1.04 5.33
C ILE A 110 16.28 -1.68 4.19
N SER A 111 15.61 -2.50 3.38
CA SER A 111 16.19 -3.17 2.24
C SER A 111 16.75 -2.18 1.21
N GLU A 112 17.81 -2.59 0.51
CA GLU A 112 18.40 -1.75 -0.55
C GLU A 112 17.39 -1.39 -1.65
N ASN A 113 16.45 -2.29 -1.93
CA ASN A 113 15.42 -2.05 -2.93
C ASN A 113 14.48 -0.94 -2.46
N PHE A 114 14.05 -0.97 -1.21
CA PHE A 114 13.20 0.08 -0.66
C PHE A 114 13.96 1.43 -0.58
N LEU A 115 15.22 1.41 -0.14
CA LEU A 115 16.09 2.59 -0.11
C LEU A 115 16.24 3.24 -1.50
N LYS A 116 16.38 2.45 -2.57
CA LYS A 116 16.43 2.96 -3.95
C LYS A 116 15.15 3.69 -4.35
N ILE A 117 13.99 3.27 -3.84
CA ILE A 117 12.70 3.93 -4.10
C ILE A 117 12.57 5.22 -3.30
N ILE A 118 12.95 5.20 -2.03
CA ILE A 118 12.97 6.39 -1.16
C ILE A 118 13.85 7.49 -1.73
N LYS A 119 15.06 7.14 -2.20
CA LYS A 119 15.99 8.09 -2.86
C LYS A 119 15.41 8.73 -4.12
N ARG A 120 14.41 8.10 -4.74
CA ARG A 120 13.66 8.63 -5.89
C ARG A 120 12.34 9.27 -5.48
N SER A 121 12.17 9.62 -4.21
CA SER A 121 10.99 10.25 -3.64
C SER A 121 9.69 9.54 -4.04
N MET A 122 9.69 8.20 -4.00
CA MET A 122 8.49 7.39 -4.26
C MET A 122 7.89 7.62 -5.66
N GLN A 123 8.69 7.99 -6.67
CA GLN A 123 8.19 8.25 -8.04
C GLN A 123 7.67 7.00 -8.79
N LYS A 124 7.77 5.80 -8.21
CA LYS A 124 7.20 4.57 -8.79
C LYS A 124 5.76 4.39 -8.30
N TYR A 125 4.87 4.07 -9.23
CA TYR A 125 3.46 3.80 -8.95
C TYR A 125 3.24 2.63 -7.98
N LEU A 126 4.03 1.57 -8.12
CA LEU A 126 3.96 0.36 -7.31
C LEU A 126 5.36 -0.23 -7.20
N PHE A 127 5.70 -0.77 -6.03
CA PHE A 127 6.94 -1.50 -5.82
C PHE A 127 6.80 -2.49 -4.65
N GLU A 128 7.59 -3.55 -4.70
CA GLU A 128 7.66 -4.60 -3.68
C GLU A 128 8.61 -4.16 -2.55
N ILE A 129 8.27 -4.55 -1.31
CA ILE A 129 9.12 -4.43 -0.12
C ILE A 129 9.27 -5.81 0.55
N THR A 130 10.29 -5.97 1.39
CA THR A 130 10.49 -7.23 2.13
C THR A 130 9.54 -7.34 3.34
N GLY A 131 9.49 -8.53 3.95
CA GLY A 131 8.82 -8.73 5.24
C GLY A 131 9.45 -7.87 6.35
N ASP A 132 10.78 -7.77 6.38
CA ASP A 132 11.51 -6.95 7.35
C ASP A 132 11.22 -5.45 7.16
N ASP A 133 11.11 -4.98 5.91
CA ASP A 133 10.69 -3.61 5.60
C ASP A 133 9.28 -3.34 6.13
N PHE A 134 8.37 -4.28 5.90
CA PHE A 134 6.99 -4.20 6.40
C PHE A 134 6.96 -4.13 7.93
N GLN A 135 7.71 -4.98 8.61
CA GLN A 135 7.77 -4.98 10.07
C GLN A 135 8.34 -3.69 10.62
N THR A 136 9.43 -3.22 10.02
CA THR A 136 10.04 -1.94 10.35
C THR A 136 9.01 -0.81 10.23
N LEU A 137 8.25 -0.77 9.14
CA LEU A 137 7.23 0.28 8.92
C LEU A 137 6.09 0.21 9.94
N ILE A 138 5.54 -0.97 10.20
CA ILE A 138 4.42 -1.13 11.14
C ILE A 138 4.84 -0.79 12.58
N HIS A 139 6.06 -1.15 12.98
CA HIS A 139 6.59 -0.90 14.32
C HIS A 139 7.15 0.51 14.52
N LEU A 140 7.13 1.39 13.50
CA LEU A 140 7.38 2.83 13.72
C LEU A 140 6.35 3.44 14.69
N HIS A 141 5.14 2.89 14.70
CA HIS A 141 4.08 3.25 15.63
C HIS A 141 3.49 1.97 16.22
N GLU A 142 3.83 1.64 17.45
CA GLU A 142 3.34 0.45 18.16
C GLU A 142 1.80 0.35 18.16
N GLU A 143 1.10 1.48 18.12
CA GLU A 143 -0.36 1.53 17.99
C GLU A 143 -0.85 0.88 16.69
N ASN A 144 -0.13 1.03 15.58
CA ASN A 144 -0.46 0.39 14.31
C ASN A 144 -0.28 -1.13 14.40
N ALA A 145 0.85 -1.59 14.97
CA ALA A 145 1.12 -3.01 15.17
C ALA A 145 0.04 -3.66 16.05
N ASN A 146 -0.23 -3.07 17.22
CA ASN A 146 -1.23 -3.55 18.16
C ASN A 146 -2.65 -3.51 17.60
N PHE A 147 -2.96 -2.53 16.76
CA PHE A 147 -4.23 -2.46 16.07
C PHE A 147 -4.35 -3.58 15.04
N LEU A 148 -3.36 -3.79 14.17
CA LEU A 148 -3.40 -4.83 13.14
C LEU A 148 -3.46 -6.25 13.73
N LYS A 149 -2.83 -6.50 14.89
CA LYS A 149 -2.95 -7.76 15.65
C LYS A 149 -4.39 -8.10 16.05
N LYS A 150 -5.32 -7.13 16.04
CA LYS A 150 -6.74 -7.30 16.35
C LYS A 150 -7.65 -7.34 15.12
N THR A 151 -7.07 -7.36 13.92
CA THR A 151 -7.80 -7.34 12.64
C THR A 151 -7.54 -8.63 11.86
N GLU A 152 -8.06 -8.72 10.64
CA GLU A 152 -7.77 -9.82 9.72
C GLU A 152 -6.29 -9.92 9.29
N TYR A 153 -5.46 -8.95 9.67
CA TYR A 153 -4.02 -8.94 9.43
C TYR A 153 -3.19 -9.59 10.55
N SER A 154 -3.82 -10.09 11.64
CA SER A 154 -3.11 -10.59 12.82
C SER A 154 -2.07 -11.67 12.51
N MET A 155 -2.46 -12.71 11.77
CA MET A 155 -1.58 -13.82 11.38
C MET A 155 -0.39 -13.36 10.56
N MET A 156 -0.50 -12.23 9.85
CA MET A 156 0.62 -11.70 9.08
C MET A 156 1.61 -10.96 9.95
N ILE A 157 1.14 -10.17 10.92
CA ILE A 157 2.04 -9.55 11.90
C ILE A 157 2.80 -10.63 12.66
N GLU A 158 2.12 -11.71 13.06
CA GLU A 158 2.73 -12.84 13.77
C GLU A 158 3.68 -13.68 12.89
N ALA A 159 3.46 -13.75 11.57
CA ALA A 159 4.31 -14.53 10.67
C ALA A 159 5.70 -13.92 10.43
N PHE A 160 5.87 -12.64 10.77
CA PHE A 160 7.12 -11.91 10.62
C PHE A 160 7.71 -11.44 11.98
N ASP A 161 7.09 -11.81 13.10
CA ASP A 161 7.63 -11.62 14.47
C ASP A 161 8.50 -12.83 14.85
#